data_AF-A0A0M8SZF4-F1
#
_entry.id   AF-A0A0M8SZF4-F1
#
_cell.length_a   1.000
_cell.length_b   1.000
_cell.length_c   1.000
_cell.angle_alpha   90.00
_cell.angle_beta   90.00
_cell.angle_gamma   90.00
#
_symmetry.space_group_name_H-M   'P 1'
#
loop_
_entity.id
_entity.type
_entity.pdbx_description
1 polymer ?
#
loop_
_entity_poly.entity_id
_entity_poly.type
_entity_poly.pdbx_seq_one_letter_code
_entity_poly.pdbx_strand_id
1 'polypeptide(L)'
;MSTSTAAATTFAALEACFAADLAAIIGSDQPQRSLAPTRFIGLVKEVRDVLGASGHRPWQEASKDLHIAAEHLTDALTAPADDQAGVLAWARTHLRDAITAAT
;
A
#
# COMPACT_ATOMS: atom_id res chain seq x y z
N MET A 1 25.32 0.05 -13.77
CA MET A 1 24.75 0.59 -12.51
C MET A 1 23.60 1.50 -12.85
N SER A 2 22.36 1.00 -12.84
CA SER A 2 21.14 1.80 -13.13
C SER A 2 19.91 1.35 -12.31
N THR A 3 20.10 0.55 -11.26
CA THR A 3 19.00 -0.15 -10.56
C THR A 3 18.21 0.71 -9.58
N SER A 4 18.74 1.88 -9.18
CA SER A 4 18.03 2.79 -8.26
C SER A 4 16.79 3.45 -8.87
N THR A 5 16.74 3.61 -10.20
CA THR A 5 15.63 4.30 -10.88
C THR A 5 14.40 3.41 -11.05
N ALA A 6 14.58 2.12 -11.37
CA ALA A 6 13.48 1.20 -11.69
C ALA A 6 12.61 0.85 -10.47
N ALA A 7 13.22 0.75 -9.29
CA ALA A 7 12.49 0.50 -8.06
C ALA A 7 11.71 1.73 -7.57
N ALA A 8 12.32 2.92 -7.64
CA ALA A 8 11.63 4.17 -7.37
C ALA A 8 10.41 4.36 -8.29
N THR A 9 10.54 3.99 -9.57
CA THR A 9 9.40 4.01 -10.51
C THR A 9 8.32 2.98 -10.17
N THR A 10 8.70 1.81 -9.63
CA THR A 10 7.72 0.78 -9.24
C THR A 10 6.93 1.19 -8.00
N PHE A 11 7.59 1.77 -7.00
CA PHE A 11 6.91 2.29 -5.81
C PHE A 11 5.93 3.41 -6.19
N ALA A 12 6.37 4.37 -7.00
CA ALA A 12 5.52 5.44 -7.50
C ALA A 12 4.33 4.91 -8.34
N ALA A 13 4.52 3.81 -9.07
CA ALA A 13 3.43 3.16 -9.80
C ALA A 13 2.39 2.55 -8.86
N LEU A 14 2.80 1.90 -7.75
CA LEU A 14 1.84 1.40 -6.75
C LEU A 14 1.07 2.55 -6.13
N GLU A 15 1.76 3.62 -5.77
CA GLU A 15 1.14 4.81 -5.20
C GLU A 15 0.06 5.38 -6.12
N ALA A 16 0.40 5.60 -7.40
CA ALA A 16 -0.53 6.10 -8.42
C ALA A 16 -1.71 5.15 -8.67
N CYS A 17 -1.52 3.83 -8.54
CA CYS A 17 -2.58 2.86 -8.74
C CYS A 17 -3.58 2.80 -7.57
N PHE A 18 -3.10 2.91 -6.32
CA PHE A 18 -3.89 2.48 -5.16
C PHE A 18 -4.26 3.61 -4.19
N ALA A 19 -3.56 4.75 -4.22
CA ALA A 19 -3.80 5.79 -3.23
C ALA A 19 -5.23 6.36 -3.28
N ALA A 20 -5.90 6.30 -4.44
CA ALA A 20 -7.22 6.91 -4.64
C ALA A 20 -8.27 6.06 -3.93
N ASP A 21 -8.26 4.77 -4.25
CA ASP A 21 -9.18 3.79 -3.69
C ASP A 21 -9.00 3.67 -2.18
N LEU A 22 -7.75 3.67 -1.71
CA LEU A 22 -7.45 3.68 -0.28
C LEU A 22 -7.99 4.93 0.43
N ALA A 23 -7.79 6.12 -0.14
CA ALA A 23 -8.31 7.35 0.44
C ALA A 23 -9.85 7.37 0.44
N ALA A 24 -10.48 6.83 -0.62
CA ALA A 24 -11.92 6.74 -0.73
C ALA A 24 -12.54 5.83 0.35
N ILE A 25 -11.87 4.72 0.72
CA ILE A 25 -12.33 3.80 1.77
C ILE A 25 -12.52 4.52 3.12
N ILE A 26 -11.65 5.49 3.43
CA ILE A 26 -11.73 6.27 4.69
C ILE A 26 -12.39 7.65 4.51
N GLY A 27 -12.95 7.94 3.33
CA GLY A 27 -13.60 9.22 3.03
C GLY A 27 -12.64 10.42 3.04
N SER A 28 -11.35 10.21 2.82
CA SER A 28 -10.35 11.29 2.75
C SER A 28 -10.32 11.94 1.37
N ASP A 29 -10.59 13.25 1.32
CA ASP A 29 -10.57 14.06 0.10
C ASP A 29 -9.17 14.62 -0.24
N GLN A 30 -8.12 13.89 0.16
CA GLN A 30 -6.76 14.41 0.10
C GLN A 30 -6.23 14.41 -1.35
N PRO A 31 -5.79 15.56 -1.89
CA PRO A 31 -5.29 15.63 -3.26
C PRO A 31 -4.08 14.72 -3.44
N GLN A 32 -4.21 13.78 -4.38
CA GLN A 32 -3.22 12.76 -4.72
C GLN A 32 -2.05 13.33 -5.53
N ARG A 33 -1.27 14.24 -4.94
CA ARG A 33 0.09 14.47 -5.45
C ARG A 33 0.96 13.34 -4.96
N SER A 34 1.86 12.88 -5.83
CA SER A 34 2.84 11.84 -5.52
C SER A 34 3.36 11.98 -4.09
N LEU A 35 2.95 11.04 -3.27
CA LEU A 35 3.28 10.87 -1.88
C LEU A 35 4.70 10.32 -1.83
N ALA A 36 5.53 10.90 -0.98
CA ALA A 36 6.77 10.22 -0.60
C ALA A 36 6.44 8.78 -0.16
N PRO A 37 7.30 7.77 -0.44
CA PRO A 37 7.02 6.37 -0.12
C PRO A 37 6.50 6.13 1.31
N THR A 38 7.06 6.85 2.28
CA THR A 38 6.66 6.82 3.69
C THR A 38 5.23 7.34 3.92
N ARG A 39 4.78 8.33 3.15
CA ARG A 39 3.43 8.89 3.24
C ARG A 39 2.39 7.95 2.62
N PHE A 40 2.73 7.24 1.54
CA PHE A 40 1.88 6.17 1.02
C PHE A 40 1.73 5.02 2.02
N ILE A 41 2.84 4.59 2.65
CA ILE A 41 2.79 3.59 3.73
C ILE A 41 1.93 4.08 4.90
N GLY A 42 2.01 5.38 5.23
CA GLY A 42 1.15 6.01 6.23
C GLY A 42 -0.33 5.86 5.90
N LEU A 43 -0.73 6.17 4.67
CA LEU A 43 -2.11 5.99 4.20
C LEU A 43 -2.57 4.53 4.31
N VAL A 44 -1.75 3.57 3.87
CA VAL A 44 -2.08 2.13 3.99
C VAL A 44 -2.33 1.72 5.44
N LYS A 45 -1.50 2.20 6.38
CA LYS A 45 -1.64 1.94 7.82
C LYS A 45 -2.89 2.61 8.41
N GLU A 46 -3.22 3.82 7.97
CA GLU A 46 -4.42 4.52 8.41
C GLU A 46 -5.70 3.78 7.98
N VAL A 47 -5.78 3.37 6.71
CA VAL A 47 -6.92 2.59 6.19
C VAL A 47 -7.03 1.24 6.90
N ARG A 48 -5.89 0.57 7.12
CA ARG A 48 -5.83 -0.66 7.93
C ARG A 48 -6.48 -0.46 9.29
N ASP A 49 -6.10 0.59 10.01
CA ASP A 49 -6.58 0.82 11.37
C ASP A 49 -8.09 1.11 11.40
N VAL A 50 -8.61 1.87 10.42
CA VAL A 50 -10.05 2.12 10.26
C VAL A 50 -10.81 0.83 9.98
N LEU A 51 -10.36 0.03 9.02
CA LEU A 51 -11.02 -1.22 8.65
C LEU A 51 -10.96 -2.26 9.78
N GLY A 52 -9.83 -2.34 10.48
CA GLY A 52 -9.61 -3.26 11.60
C GLY A 52 -10.45 -2.93 12.84
N ALA A 53 -10.75 -1.64 13.05
CA ALA A 53 -11.66 -1.20 14.11
C ALA A 53 -13.14 -1.52 13.82
N SER A 54 -13.46 -1.96 12.60
CA SER A 54 -14.84 -2.28 12.23
C SER A 54 -15.30 -3.64 12.78
N GLY A 55 -16.62 -3.77 12.98
CA GLY A 55 -17.27 -5.05 13.28
C GLY A 55 -17.59 -5.90 12.04
N HIS A 56 -17.23 -5.42 10.84
CA HIS A 56 -17.58 -6.06 9.57
C HIS A 56 -16.48 -7.03 9.15
N ARG A 57 -16.79 -8.33 9.08
CA ARG A 57 -15.78 -9.37 8.81
C ARG A 57 -14.96 -9.13 7.53
N PRO A 58 -15.56 -8.79 6.36
CA PRO A 58 -14.79 -8.47 5.16
C PRO A 58 -13.76 -7.35 5.35
N TRP A 59 -14.11 -6.31 6.11
CA TRP A 59 -13.21 -5.21 6.40
C TRP A 59 -12.08 -5.62 7.35
N GLN A 60 -12.34 -6.54 8.29
CA GLN A 60 -11.28 -7.12 9.11
C GLN A 60 -10.29 -7.95 8.29
N GLU A 61 -10.75 -8.68 7.27
CA GLU A 61 -9.85 -9.39 6.35
C GLU A 61 -9.04 -8.39 5.50
N ALA A 62 -9.70 -7.37 4.95
CA ALA A 62 -9.01 -6.28 4.23
C ALA A 62 -7.94 -5.61 5.11
N SER A 63 -8.21 -5.41 6.40
CA SER A 63 -7.22 -4.90 7.35
C SER A 63 -6.00 -5.83 7.49
N LYS A 64 -6.15 -7.16 7.45
CA LYS A 64 -5.00 -8.07 7.51
C LYS A 64 -4.16 -7.95 6.25
N ASP A 65 -4.79 -7.88 5.09
CA ASP A 65 -4.08 -7.67 3.83
C ASP A 65 -3.34 -6.34 3.80
N LEU A 66 -3.95 -5.24 4.27
CA LEU A 66 -3.26 -3.95 4.38
C LEU A 66 -2.11 -3.98 5.39
N HIS A 67 -2.21 -4.78 6.45
CA HIS A 67 -1.09 -4.97 7.38
C HIS A 67 0.11 -5.61 6.68
N ILE A 68 -0.11 -6.69 5.93
CA ILE A 68 0.95 -7.40 5.19
C ILE A 68 1.52 -6.51 4.07
N ALA A 69 0.65 -5.81 3.35
CA ALA A 69 1.07 -4.83 2.35
C ALA A 69 2.00 -3.77 2.94
N ALA A 70 1.67 -3.21 4.11
CA ALA A 70 2.47 -2.20 4.78
C ALA A 70 3.84 -2.73 5.23
N GLU A 71 3.94 -3.99 5.63
CA GLU A 71 5.21 -4.65 5.95
C GLU A 71 6.09 -4.73 4.70
N HIS A 72 5.58 -5.28 3.61
CA HIS A 72 6.33 -5.37 2.35
C HIS A 72 6.73 -4.01 1.76
N LEU A 73 5.86 -2.99 1.85
CA LEU A 73 6.21 -1.64 1.43
C LEU A 73 7.32 -1.03 2.31
N THR A 74 7.32 -1.35 3.61
CA THR A 74 8.36 -0.88 4.54
C THR A 74 9.68 -1.59 4.26
N ASP A 75 9.66 -2.91 4.06
CA ASP A 75 10.84 -3.70 3.69
C ASP A 75 11.44 -3.20 2.38
N ALA A 76 10.60 -2.85 1.41
CA ALA A 76 11.03 -2.28 0.13
C ALA A 76 11.83 -0.97 0.27
N LEU A 77 11.71 -0.23 1.38
CA LEU A 77 12.50 0.98 1.60
C LEU A 77 13.98 0.68 1.90
N THR A 78 14.27 -0.49 2.43
CA THR A 78 15.61 -0.88 2.89
C THR A 78 16.17 -2.11 2.19
N ALA A 79 15.35 -2.82 1.40
CA ALA A 79 15.74 -4.02 0.68
C ALA A 79 16.79 -3.73 -0.41
N PRO A 80 17.72 -4.69 -0.67
CA PRO A 80 18.54 -4.68 -1.87
C PRO A 80 17.69 -4.64 -3.14
N ALA A 81 18.20 -4.03 -4.21
CA ALA A 81 17.44 -3.82 -5.46
C ALA A 81 16.85 -5.12 -6.05
N ASP A 82 17.57 -6.23 -5.92
CA ASP A 82 17.15 -7.54 -6.45
C ASP A 82 15.96 -8.12 -5.66
N ASP A 83 15.87 -7.82 -4.36
CA ASP A 83 14.76 -8.25 -3.48
C ASP A 83 13.60 -7.25 -3.50
N GLN A 84 13.91 -5.97 -3.76
CA GLN A 84 12.95 -4.86 -3.75
C GLN A 84 11.80 -5.07 -4.73
N ALA A 85 12.08 -5.58 -5.93
CA ALA A 85 11.05 -5.88 -6.92
C ALA A 85 10.08 -6.98 -6.44
N GLY A 86 10.61 -8.01 -5.77
CA GLY A 86 9.83 -9.12 -5.21
C GLY A 86 8.90 -8.63 -4.11
N VAL A 87 9.41 -7.88 -3.13
CA VAL A 87 8.58 -7.35 -2.04
C VAL A 87 7.54 -6.34 -2.53
N LEU A 88 7.84 -5.53 -3.55
CA LEU A 88 6.85 -4.63 -4.16
C LEU A 88 5.75 -5.39 -4.91
N ALA A 89 6.05 -6.53 -5.51
CA ALA A 89 5.04 -7.40 -6.14
C ALA A 89 4.10 -8.03 -5.09
N TRP A 90 4.62 -8.43 -3.93
CA TRP A 90 3.81 -8.89 -2.81
C TRP A 90 2.93 -7.78 -2.25
N ALA A 91 3.50 -6.59 -2.01
CA ALA A 91 2.74 -5.41 -1.59
C ALA A 91 1.57 -5.13 -2.54
N ARG A 92 1.81 -5.17 -3.86
CA ARG A 92 0.75 -4.99 -4.88
C ARG A 92 -0.40 -5.97 -4.73
N THR A 93 -0.08 -7.25 -4.51
CA THR A 93 -1.09 -8.31 -4.39
C THR A 93 -2.01 -8.04 -3.20
N HIS A 94 -1.43 -7.81 -2.02
CA HIS A 94 -2.19 -7.54 -0.82
C HIS A 94 -2.98 -6.22 -0.88
N LEU A 95 -2.44 -5.17 -1.52
CA LEU A 95 -3.20 -3.93 -1.75
C LEU A 95 -4.48 -4.18 -2.57
N ARG A 96 -4.36 -4.96 -3.66
CA ARG A 96 -5.51 -5.28 -4.51
C ARG A 96 -6.54 -6.13 -3.77
N ASP A 97 -6.08 -7.13 -3.02
CA ASP A 97 -6.94 -8.05 -2.32
C ASP A 97 -7.69 -7.33 -1.17
N ALA A 98 -7.00 -6.43 -0.46
CA ALA A 98 -7.60 -5.56 0.55
C ALA A 98 -8.70 -4.66 -0.02
N ILE A 99 -8.43 -3.97 -1.14
CA ILE A 99 -9.42 -3.08 -1.77
C ILE A 99 -10.64 -3.89 -2.20
N THR A 100 -10.43 -5.06 -2.81
CA THR A 100 -11.50 -5.97 -3.24
C THR A 100 -12.39 -6.42 -2.07
N ALA A 101 -11.81 -6.64 -0.89
CA ALA A 101 -12.55 -7.04 0.31
C ALA A 101 -13.23 -5.85 1.03
N ALA A 102 -12.76 -4.62 0.80
CA ALA A 102 -13.28 -3.41 1.42
C ALA A 102 -14.45 -2.77 0.66
N THR A 103 -14.57 -3.03 -0.65
CA THR A 103 -15.65 -2.59 -1.54
C THR A 103 -16.78 -3.61 -1.67
#